data_AF-A0A3M1SJD9-F1
#
_entry.id   AF-A0A3M1SJD9-F1
#
_cell.length_a   1.000
_cell.length_b   1.000
_cell.length_c   1.000
_cell.angle_alpha   90.00
_cell.angle_beta   90.00
_cell.angle_gamma   90.00
#
_symmetry.space_group_name_H-M   'P 1'
#
loop_
_entity.id
_entity.type
_entity.pdbx_description
1 polymer ?
#
loop_
_entity_poly.entity_id
_entity_poly.type
_entity_poly.pdbx_seq_one_letter_code
_entity_poly.pdbx_strand_id
1 'polypeptide(L)'
;MRTRSGRRLGRAVWHWVAACSLVLGAVLFARGVFVQADPAAAWPSWAWLVPGLAEQGEAAMRKQAETAQREGNFRDAYELYEKLILDSATDPRLVGGDLRNAWQCLARLNRIKEIDALLEKAVEVHAENWRLLQTAAELYVEIPHQGFKIAGTFERGPHRGGGESVNSYERDRVRALQLMRQAMKSADRDDRKDEVARFYLKFAQLLLGNRGYSEAWRLQALTDLETLPDYEPGWGYYGGVRGAPVDEQNKPVLYTVPDSFDAAASDGQRWRWCLTQAVEMDPNLRDQVDHQFASFLYNQFGVHTMADYGWFFRGLETSDDERAQTWALHKLSDDETIARLATGIQRFTLPDEFNYIKIWQRLAENPKTSWGRAALSQLVEVYLNRRQYDRAAEALRTLIAGAQGREKENLQRRLDQIVGNWGRFEPRMTQPAGKGATVDFRFRNGDQVTFTAWELKIDVLLDDVKAYLKSNPGRVDWNKIQIDNIGYDLVRGQREKYRGEQVAKWDLALEPRPNHFDRRITVTTPLQKAGAYLLESKMADGNTSFIVLWVADTAIVKKPLSDRQWIYVADAVSGDPVPKANVEFFGWRQRHVSG
;
A
#
# COMPACT_ATOMS: atom_id res chain seq x y z
N MET A 1 -66.84 8.71 16.97
CA MET A 1 -67.09 7.25 17.14
C MET A 1 -65.93 6.70 17.98
N ARG A 2 -66.11 6.00 19.11
CA ARG A 2 -66.64 4.62 19.30
C ARG A 2 -65.95 3.61 18.35
N THR A 3 -65.39 2.47 18.76
CA THR A 3 -65.40 1.75 20.08
C THR A 3 -64.44 0.54 20.08
N ARG A 4 -63.92 0.16 21.27
CA ARG A 4 -63.67 -1.24 21.76
C ARG A 4 -62.61 -2.13 21.05
N SER A 5 -62.05 -3.20 21.66
CA SER A 5 -61.75 -3.55 23.07
C SER A 5 -61.06 -4.94 23.19
N GLY A 6 -60.17 -5.14 24.17
CA GLY A 6 -59.75 -6.47 24.68
C GLY A 6 -58.37 -6.41 25.39
N ARG A 7 -58.20 -6.38 26.73
CA ARG A 7 -58.53 -7.34 27.83
C ARG A 7 -57.82 -8.70 27.66
N ARG A 8 -57.08 -9.28 28.63
CA ARG A 8 -56.86 -9.01 30.08
C ARG A 8 -55.44 -9.45 30.52
N LEU A 9 -54.90 -8.81 31.56
CA LEU A 9 -53.93 -9.36 32.51
C LEU A 9 -54.34 -8.89 33.92
N GLY A 10 -54.35 -9.79 34.92
CA GLY A 10 -54.46 -9.41 36.34
C GLY A 10 -53.11 -8.92 36.86
N ARG A 11 -52.95 -7.98 37.82
CA ARG A 11 -53.63 -7.80 39.11
C ARG A 11 -53.61 -9.08 39.98
N ALA A 12 -53.32 -9.04 41.28
CA ALA A 12 -52.93 -7.96 42.20
C ALA A 12 -52.53 -8.56 43.57
N VAL A 13 -51.90 -7.91 44.57
CA VAL A 13 -51.09 -6.69 44.84
C VAL A 13 -50.57 -6.89 46.30
N TRP A 14 -49.52 -6.21 46.80
CA TRP A 14 -49.55 -5.26 47.96
C TRP A 14 -48.14 -4.82 48.37
N HIS A 15 -48.03 -3.62 48.94
CA HIS A 15 -46.79 -2.90 49.30
C HIS A 15 -46.67 -2.72 50.83
N TRP A 16 -45.45 -2.50 51.36
CA TRP A 16 -44.99 -1.30 52.15
C TRP A 16 -43.82 -1.59 53.14
N VAL A 17 -42.66 -0.98 52.86
CA VAL A 17 -41.85 -0.08 53.73
C VAL A 17 -41.01 -0.54 54.97
N ALA A 18 -39.85 0.13 55.09
CA ALA A 18 -38.99 0.44 56.27
C ALA A 18 -38.01 -0.59 56.91
N ALA A 19 -36.71 -0.41 56.57
CA ALA A 19 -35.60 0.12 57.40
C ALA A 19 -35.32 -0.32 58.88
N CYS A 20 -34.00 -0.39 59.17
CA CYS A 20 -33.28 -0.21 60.46
C CYS A 20 -33.10 -1.37 61.48
N SER A 21 -31.86 -1.92 61.47
CA SER A 21 -30.89 -2.02 62.60
C SER A 21 -31.16 -2.77 63.93
N LEU A 22 -30.05 -3.29 64.51
CA LEU A 22 -29.84 -3.76 65.91
C LEU A 22 -30.46 -5.14 66.32
N VAL A 23 -29.92 -5.97 67.24
CA VAL A 23 -28.54 -6.21 67.76
C VAL A 23 -28.53 -7.51 68.64
N LEU A 24 -27.33 -7.99 69.05
CA LEU A 24 -27.04 -8.91 70.19
C LEU A 24 -27.35 -10.43 70.11
N GLY A 25 -26.45 -11.21 70.74
CA GLY A 25 -26.60 -12.65 71.02
C GLY A 25 -25.30 -13.33 71.47
N ALA A 26 -24.89 -13.15 72.74
CA ALA A 26 -23.68 -13.75 73.32
C ALA A 26 -24.00 -14.66 74.53
N VAL A 27 -23.25 -15.74 74.73
CA VAL A 27 -23.24 -16.56 75.98
C VAL A 27 -21.81 -17.00 76.31
N LEU A 28 -21.50 -17.06 77.61
CA LEU A 28 -20.18 -17.23 78.23
C LEU A 28 -20.03 -18.56 79.00
N PHE A 29 -18.80 -18.79 79.51
CA PHE A 29 -18.33 -19.57 80.68
C PHE A 29 -17.51 -20.86 80.39
N ALA A 30 -16.47 -21.24 81.17
CA ALA A 30 -15.44 -20.53 81.96
C ALA A 30 -14.43 -21.55 82.58
N ARG A 31 -13.26 -21.05 83.08
CA ARG A 31 -12.12 -21.71 83.79
C ARG A 31 -10.93 -22.04 82.88
N GLY A 32 -9.67 -21.73 83.23
CA GLY A 32 -9.13 -20.94 84.34
C GLY A 32 -7.60 -21.12 84.52
N VAL A 33 -6.98 -20.26 85.35
CA VAL A 33 -5.56 -20.24 85.81
C VAL A 33 -4.52 -19.52 84.92
N PHE A 34 -3.69 -18.70 85.58
CA PHE A 34 -2.59 -17.86 85.06
C PHE A 34 -1.25 -18.60 84.98
N VAL A 35 -0.43 -18.28 83.97
CA VAL A 35 1.05 -18.15 84.08
C VAL A 35 1.50 -16.98 83.18
N GLN A 36 2.56 -16.27 83.59
CA GLN A 36 3.09 -15.06 82.96
C GLN A 36 4.60 -15.24 82.68
N ALA A 37 5.06 -15.16 81.43
CA ALA A 37 6.44 -14.78 81.04
C ALA A 37 6.66 -14.70 79.50
N ASP A 38 7.36 -13.63 79.11
CA ASP A 38 8.07 -13.25 77.86
C ASP A 38 7.84 -13.85 76.45
N PRO A 39 7.98 -13.03 75.38
CA PRO A 39 7.90 -13.45 73.98
C PRO A 39 9.28 -13.57 73.30
N ALA A 40 9.71 -14.78 72.94
CA ALA A 40 10.79 -14.97 71.96
C ALA A 40 10.72 -16.32 71.21
N ALA A 41 10.91 -16.23 69.89
CA ALA A 41 11.24 -17.31 68.95
C ALA A 41 10.18 -18.38 68.56
N ALA A 42 10.39 -18.89 67.34
CA ALA A 42 9.81 -20.09 66.73
C ALA A 42 8.30 -20.11 66.42
N TRP A 43 7.90 -19.50 65.28
CA TRP A 43 6.85 -20.06 64.42
C TRP A 43 7.44 -20.43 63.05
N PRO A 44 6.99 -21.53 62.40
CA PRO A 44 7.78 -22.19 61.35
C PRO A 44 7.44 -21.70 59.94
N SER A 45 8.26 -22.11 58.97
CA SER A 45 7.97 -22.00 57.55
C SER A 45 6.89 -22.98 57.09
N TRP A 46 5.67 -22.49 56.84
CA TRP A 46 4.60 -23.23 56.16
C TRP A 46 4.00 -22.39 55.02
N ALA A 47 4.87 -22.02 54.07
CA ALA A 47 4.52 -21.30 52.85
C ALA A 47 4.75 -22.18 51.60
N TRP A 48 4.04 -23.30 51.54
CA TRP A 48 3.85 -24.08 50.31
C TRP A 48 2.38 -24.52 50.23
N LEU A 49 1.81 -24.47 49.02
CA LEU A 49 0.45 -24.91 48.63
C LEU A 49 -0.75 -24.01 49.03
N VAL A 50 -0.87 -22.83 48.39
CA VAL A 50 -2.18 -22.42 47.78
C VAL A 50 -1.93 -21.75 46.41
N PRO A 51 -1.85 -22.51 45.30
CA PRO A 51 -1.63 -21.93 43.97
C PRO A 51 -2.71 -20.92 43.54
N GLY A 52 -3.97 -21.13 43.95
CA GLY A 52 -5.10 -20.34 43.48
C GLY A 52 -5.32 -18.97 44.15
N LEU A 53 -4.57 -18.60 45.21
CA LEU A 53 -4.73 -17.27 45.84
C LEU A 53 -3.94 -16.17 45.11
N ALA A 54 -2.75 -16.50 44.57
CA ALA A 54 -1.96 -15.57 43.77
C ALA A 54 -2.65 -15.27 42.42
N GLU A 55 -3.06 -16.31 41.68
CA GLU A 55 -3.83 -16.18 40.43
C GLU A 55 -5.09 -15.31 40.59
N GLN A 56 -5.83 -15.47 41.70
CA GLN A 56 -7.01 -14.65 41.99
C GLN A 56 -6.65 -13.18 42.26
N GLY A 57 -5.51 -12.92 42.89
CA GLY A 57 -4.98 -11.56 43.11
C GLY A 57 -4.57 -10.88 41.80
N GLU A 58 -3.79 -11.57 40.96
CA GLU A 58 -3.37 -11.08 39.64
C GLU A 58 -4.57 -10.79 38.73
N ALA A 59 -5.51 -11.73 38.61
CA ALA A 59 -6.69 -11.57 37.77
C ALA A 59 -7.58 -10.40 38.22
N ALA A 60 -7.69 -10.18 39.55
CA ALA A 60 -8.38 -9.02 40.10
C ALA A 60 -7.64 -7.71 39.78
N MET A 61 -6.31 -7.67 39.94
CA MET A 61 -5.48 -6.49 39.66
C MET A 61 -5.52 -6.09 38.18
N ARG A 62 -5.38 -7.08 37.27
CA ARG A 62 -5.47 -6.88 35.82
C ARG A 62 -6.82 -6.33 35.39
N LYS A 63 -7.92 -6.88 35.93
CA LYS A 63 -9.28 -6.39 35.70
C LYS A 63 -9.51 -4.96 36.23
N GLN A 64 -8.86 -4.58 37.34
CA GLN A 64 -8.88 -3.20 37.83
C GLN A 64 -8.12 -2.27 36.85
N ALA A 65 -6.94 -2.67 36.38
CA ALA A 65 -6.15 -1.90 35.41
C ALA A 65 -6.91 -1.68 34.08
N GLU A 66 -7.52 -2.73 33.52
CA GLU A 66 -8.37 -2.67 32.32
C GLU A 66 -9.59 -1.74 32.51
N THR A 67 -10.13 -1.66 33.73
CA THR A 67 -11.28 -0.80 34.04
C THR A 67 -10.85 0.66 34.13
N ALA A 68 -9.79 0.95 34.90
CA ALA A 68 -9.18 2.28 34.96
C ALA A 68 -8.76 2.78 33.56
N GLN A 69 -8.17 1.93 32.73
CA GLN A 69 -7.77 2.28 31.35
C GLN A 69 -8.97 2.63 30.46
N ARG A 70 -10.09 1.89 30.57
CA ARG A 70 -11.34 2.18 29.82
C ARG A 70 -12.04 3.45 30.30
N GLU A 71 -11.91 3.79 31.57
CA GLU A 71 -12.45 5.03 32.16
C GLU A 71 -11.57 6.27 31.88
N GLY A 72 -10.37 6.09 31.30
CA GLY A 72 -9.42 7.16 31.03
C GLY A 72 -8.48 7.48 32.20
N ASN A 73 -8.55 6.71 33.29
CA ASN A 73 -7.66 6.78 34.46
C ASN A 73 -6.31 6.11 34.14
N PHE A 74 -5.62 6.61 33.11
CA PHE A 74 -4.43 5.97 32.55
C PHE A 74 -3.25 5.90 33.53
N ARG A 75 -3.19 6.79 34.52
CA ARG A 75 -2.18 6.74 35.58
C ARG A 75 -2.39 5.53 36.48
N ASP A 76 -3.59 5.37 37.01
CA ASP A 76 -3.92 4.29 37.94
C ASP A 76 -3.82 2.92 37.24
N ALA A 77 -4.25 2.87 35.97
CA ALA A 77 -4.04 1.70 35.12
C ALA A 77 -2.54 1.37 34.94
N TYR A 78 -1.70 2.37 34.64
CA TYR A 78 -0.26 2.18 34.53
C TYR A 78 0.35 1.64 35.84
N GLU A 79 0.03 2.24 36.98
CA GLU A 79 0.56 1.83 38.30
C GLU A 79 0.09 0.43 38.74
N LEU A 80 -0.94 -0.13 38.10
CA LEU A 80 -1.37 -1.52 38.28
C LEU A 80 -0.68 -2.47 37.28
N TYR A 81 -0.58 -2.12 36.00
CA TYR A 81 0.16 -2.93 35.02
C TYR A 81 1.66 -3.00 35.35
N GLU A 82 2.28 -1.90 35.81
CA GLU A 82 3.70 -1.88 36.22
C GLU A 82 3.98 -2.89 37.35
N LYS A 83 3.05 -3.07 38.29
CA LYS A 83 3.17 -4.07 39.37
C LYS A 83 3.14 -5.49 38.83
N LEU A 84 2.22 -5.78 37.90
CA LEU A 84 2.14 -7.09 37.23
C LEU A 84 3.40 -7.38 36.40
N ILE A 85 3.93 -6.38 35.70
CA ILE A 85 5.14 -6.51 34.88
C ILE A 85 6.39 -6.77 35.75
N LEU A 86 6.51 -6.10 36.90
CA LEU A 86 7.68 -6.19 37.77
C LEU A 86 7.62 -7.34 38.80
N ASP A 87 6.53 -8.10 38.87
CA ASP A 87 6.44 -9.32 39.66
C ASP A 87 6.79 -10.54 38.79
N SER A 88 7.82 -11.28 39.20
CA SER A 88 8.30 -12.50 38.53
C SER A 88 7.37 -13.70 38.68
N ALA A 89 6.38 -13.64 39.58
CA ALA A 89 5.37 -14.69 39.74
C ALA A 89 4.20 -14.57 38.75
N THR A 90 3.99 -13.39 38.14
CA THR A 90 2.87 -13.10 37.23
C THR A 90 2.80 -14.08 36.05
N ASP A 91 1.60 -14.53 35.67
CA ASP A 91 1.39 -15.50 34.58
C ASP A 91 2.23 -15.13 33.32
N PRO A 92 3.24 -15.96 32.96
CA PRO A 92 4.12 -15.73 31.81
C PRO A 92 3.38 -15.57 30.48
N ARG A 93 2.15 -16.08 30.34
CA ARG A 93 1.32 -15.93 29.13
C ARG A 93 0.61 -14.58 29.06
N LEU A 94 0.35 -13.93 30.19
CA LEU A 94 -0.45 -12.70 30.27
C LEU A 94 0.41 -11.43 30.40
N VAL A 95 1.58 -11.51 31.04
CA VAL A 95 2.43 -10.34 31.34
C VAL A 95 2.87 -9.55 30.09
N GLY A 96 2.97 -10.18 28.91
CA GLY A 96 3.18 -9.46 27.65
C GLY A 96 1.99 -8.56 27.26
N GLY A 97 0.77 -8.99 27.55
CA GLY A 97 -0.43 -8.15 27.40
C GLY A 97 -0.41 -6.95 28.33
N ASP A 98 -0.04 -7.17 29.59
CA ASP A 98 0.12 -6.09 30.58
C ASP A 98 1.17 -5.07 30.14
N LEU A 99 2.30 -5.52 29.58
CA LEU A 99 3.36 -4.66 29.03
C LEU A 99 2.87 -3.78 27.86
N ARG A 100 2.10 -4.34 26.91
CA ARG A 100 1.50 -3.54 25.82
C ARG A 100 0.49 -2.52 26.37
N ASN A 101 -0.29 -2.87 27.39
CA ASN A 101 -1.27 -1.96 27.98
C ASN A 101 -0.59 -0.83 28.78
N ALA A 102 0.48 -1.13 29.52
CA ALA A 102 1.31 -0.13 30.19
C ALA A 102 1.90 0.89 29.20
N TRP A 103 2.42 0.43 28.05
CA TRP A 103 2.85 1.32 26.96
C TRP A 103 1.72 2.24 26.47
N GLN A 104 0.52 1.71 26.20
CA GLN A 104 -0.62 2.54 25.81
C GLN A 104 -0.96 3.61 26.86
N CYS A 105 -0.89 3.26 28.15
CA CYS A 105 -1.08 4.22 29.23
C CYS A 105 0.01 5.31 29.25
N LEU A 106 1.30 4.95 29.12
CA LEU A 106 2.40 5.92 29.02
C LEU A 106 2.23 6.87 27.82
N ALA A 107 1.86 6.34 26.65
CA ALA A 107 1.61 7.13 25.46
C ALA A 107 0.45 8.12 25.66
N ARG A 108 -0.65 7.70 26.31
CA ARG A 108 -1.79 8.59 26.65
C ARG A 108 -1.45 9.66 27.67
N LEU A 109 -0.53 9.38 28.59
CA LEU A 109 -0.01 10.33 29.59
C LEU A 109 1.10 11.24 29.03
N ASN A 110 1.51 11.08 27.77
CA ASN A 110 2.69 11.73 27.17
C ASN A 110 4.00 11.46 27.97
N ARG A 111 4.09 10.29 28.61
CA ARG A 111 5.23 9.79 29.41
C ARG A 111 6.14 8.86 28.60
N ILE A 112 6.31 9.15 27.31
CA ILE A 112 7.00 8.27 26.34
C ILE A 112 8.44 7.96 26.76
N LYS A 113 9.12 8.92 27.42
CA LYS A 113 10.51 8.77 27.92
C LYS A 113 10.71 7.61 28.92
N GLU A 114 9.65 7.10 29.51
CA GLU A 114 9.71 6.06 30.54
C GLU A 114 9.65 4.63 29.97
N ILE A 115 9.28 4.48 28.68
CA ILE A 115 9.07 3.14 28.08
C ILE A 115 10.34 2.30 28.01
N ASP A 116 11.49 2.90 27.68
CA ASP A 116 12.75 2.18 27.54
C ASP A 116 13.17 1.54 28.87
N ALA A 117 12.99 2.25 29.98
CA ALA A 117 13.28 1.74 31.32
C ALA A 117 12.26 0.68 31.79
N LEU A 118 11.00 0.77 31.36
CA LEU A 118 9.99 -0.26 31.64
C LEU A 118 10.29 -1.55 30.85
N LEU A 119 10.64 -1.43 29.57
CA LEU A 119 10.98 -2.57 28.71
C LEU A 119 12.18 -3.35 29.24
N GLU A 120 13.29 -2.67 29.56
CA GLU A 120 14.49 -3.33 30.07
C GLU A 120 14.25 -4.00 31.44
N LYS A 121 13.49 -3.36 32.35
CA LYS A 121 13.10 -4.00 33.63
C LYS A 121 12.20 -5.22 33.43
N ALA A 122 11.24 -5.16 32.50
CA ALA A 122 10.38 -6.29 32.20
C ALA A 122 11.19 -7.48 31.67
N VAL A 123 12.14 -7.19 30.76
CA VAL A 123 13.09 -8.18 30.23
C VAL A 123 13.99 -8.76 31.32
N GLU A 124 14.46 -7.96 32.27
CA GLU A 124 15.27 -8.42 33.41
C GLU A 124 14.47 -9.37 34.32
N VAL A 125 13.23 -9.01 34.68
CA VAL A 125 12.37 -9.81 35.58
C VAL A 125 11.93 -11.12 34.92
N HIS A 126 11.63 -11.12 33.62
CA HIS A 126 11.10 -12.28 32.89
C HIS A 126 12.06 -12.82 31.81
N ALA A 127 13.37 -12.83 32.09
CA ALA A 127 14.43 -13.12 31.11
C ALA A 127 14.36 -14.49 30.39
N GLU A 128 13.61 -15.46 30.92
CA GLU A 128 13.40 -16.78 30.29
C GLU A 128 12.02 -16.90 29.59
N ASN A 129 11.13 -15.93 29.77
CA ASN A 129 9.79 -15.92 29.20
C ASN A 129 9.82 -15.42 27.75
N TRP A 130 9.94 -16.35 26.80
CA TRP A 130 9.97 -16.03 25.37
C TRP A 130 8.77 -15.18 24.89
N ARG A 131 7.59 -15.32 25.51
CA ARG A 131 6.38 -14.54 25.14
C ARG A 131 6.48 -13.08 25.57
N LEU A 132 7.08 -12.79 26.73
CA LEU A 132 7.39 -11.40 27.10
C LEU A 132 8.54 -10.85 26.25
N LEU A 133 9.62 -11.61 26.06
CA LEU A 133 10.75 -11.18 25.23
C LEU A 133 10.33 -10.84 23.79
N GLN A 134 9.49 -11.66 23.16
CA GLN A 134 8.88 -11.34 21.86
C GLN A 134 8.06 -10.05 21.94
N THR A 135 7.24 -9.89 22.99
CA THR A 135 6.39 -8.70 23.12
C THR A 135 7.22 -7.42 23.33
N ALA A 136 8.32 -7.49 24.09
CA ALA A 136 9.27 -6.39 24.23
C ALA A 136 9.99 -6.09 22.89
N ALA A 137 10.40 -7.12 22.15
CA ALA A 137 10.99 -6.97 20.81
C ALA A 137 10.03 -6.31 19.79
N GLU A 138 8.76 -6.70 19.81
CA GLU A 138 7.72 -6.05 19.01
C GLU A 138 7.50 -4.59 19.44
N LEU A 139 7.45 -4.31 20.74
CA LEU A 139 7.31 -2.93 21.24
C LEU A 139 8.50 -2.05 20.83
N TYR A 140 9.74 -2.53 20.87
CA TYR A 140 10.90 -1.74 20.40
C TYR A 140 10.75 -1.24 18.97
N VAL A 141 10.09 -1.98 18.07
CA VAL A 141 9.84 -1.54 16.68
C VAL A 141 8.51 -0.80 16.46
N GLU A 142 7.65 -0.72 17.48
CA GLU A 142 6.37 0.00 17.46
C GLU A 142 6.44 1.37 18.16
N ILE A 143 7.35 1.56 19.12
CA ILE A 143 7.54 2.82 19.85
C ILE A 143 8.19 3.91 18.98
N PRO A 144 7.99 5.21 19.28
CA PRO A 144 8.58 6.29 18.49
C PRO A 144 10.12 6.25 18.52
N HIS A 145 10.75 6.16 17.35
CA HIS A 145 12.22 6.10 17.25
C HIS A 145 12.92 7.46 17.35
N GLN A 146 12.20 8.56 17.17
CA GLN A 146 12.79 9.90 17.24
C GLN A 146 12.94 10.35 18.69
N GLY A 147 14.05 11.02 19.01
CA GLY A 147 14.31 11.58 20.33
C GLY A 147 15.42 12.61 20.31
N PHE A 148 15.96 12.91 21.49
CA PHE A 148 17.02 13.90 21.68
C PHE A 148 18.15 13.34 22.57
N LYS A 149 19.41 13.55 22.18
CA LYS A 149 20.57 13.43 23.09
C LYS A 149 20.73 14.74 23.88
N ILE A 150 20.68 14.63 25.21
CA ILE A 150 20.73 15.74 26.17
C ILE A 150 21.71 15.36 27.27
N ALA A 151 22.79 16.14 27.41
CA ALA A 151 23.89 15.86 28.36
C ALA A 151 24.45 14.41 28.25
N GLY A 152 24.42 13.82 27.04
CA GLY A 152 24.86 12.44 26.76
C GLY A 152 23.76 11.38 26.88
N THR A 153 22.61 11.69 27.50
CA THR A 153 21.49 10.75 27.67
C THR A 153 20.48 10.89 26.53
N PHE A 154 19.98 9.77 26.00
CA PHE A 154 18.87 9.76 25.04
C PHE A 154 17.53 9.88 25.77
N GLU A 155 16.69 10.82 25.33
CA GLU A 155 15.28 10.89 25.69
C GLU A 155 14.40 10.61 24.46
N ARG A 156 13.55 9.59 24.54
CA ARG A 156 12.61 9.23 23.47
C ARG A 156 11.44 10.22 23.37
N GLY A 157 11.07 10.58 22.14
CA GLY A 157 9.95 11.48 21.85
C GLY A 157 10.30 12.97 21.88
N PRO A 158 9.28 13.86 21.95
CA PRO A 158 9.49 15.30 21.84
C PRO A 158 10.11 15.90 23.10
N HIS A 159 11.08 16.81 22.92
CA HIS A 159 11.71 17.59 23.99
C HIS A 159 11.51 19.11 23.77
N ARG A 160 11.48 19.88 24.87
CA ARG A 160 11.46 21.37 24.86
C ARG A 160 12.70 21.90 25.56
N GLY A 161 13.56 22.61 24.83
CA GLY A 161 14.79 23.20 25.39
C GLY A 161 16.03 23.10 24.49
N GLY A 162 15.92 22.43 23.34
CA GLY A 162 17.06 22.12 22.47
C GLY A 162 17.53 20.68 22.67
N GLY A 163 18.79 20.40 22.33
CA GLY A 163 19.36 19.05 22.29
C GLY A 163 19.65 18.58 20.86
N GLU A 164 20.50 17.58 20.72
CA GLU A 164 20.79 16.95 19.43
C GLU A 164 19.63 16.01 19.07
N SER A 165 18.91 16.28 17.99
CA SER A 165 17.89 15.35 17.47
C SER A 165 18.56 14.09 16.96
N VAL A 166 18.06 12.92 17.37
CA VAL A 166 18.57 11.61 16.95
C VAL A 166 17.44 10.62 16.69
N ASN A 167 17.76 9.56 15.95
CA ASN A 167 16.88 8.44 15.65
C ASN A 167 17.47 7.14 16.23
N SER A 168 16.61 6.33 16.84
CA SER A 168 16.95 5.06 17.51
C SER A 168 16.59 3.81 16.70
N TYR A 169 16.07 3.93 15.48
CA TYR A 169 15.49 2.81 14.73
C TYR A 169 16.39 1.58 14.60
N GLU A 170 17.65 1.76 14.17
CA GLU A 170 18.58 0.63 14.04
C GLU A 170 18.95 0.05 15.41
N ARG A 171 19.08 0.88 16.44
CA ARG A 171 19.35 0.45 17.82
C ARG A 171 18.20 -0.36 18.40
N ASP A 172 16.98 0.14 18.25
CA ASP A 172 15.74 -0.52 18.68
C ASP A 172 15.55 -1.85 17.93
N ARG A 173 15.80 -1.87 16.61
CA ARG A 173 15.77 -3.12 15.84
C ARG A 173 16.81 -4.12 16.34
N VAL A 174 18.07 -3.71 16.55
CA VAL A 174 19.11 -4.63 17.05
C VAL A 174 18.72 -5.15 18.43
N ARG A 175 18.18 -4.30 19.33
CA ARG A 175 17.68 -4.74 20.63
C ARG A 175 16.53 -5.74 20.49
N ALA A 176 15.57 -5.49 19.58
CA ALA A 176 14.51 -6.45 19.28
C ALA A 176 15.07 -7.80 18.78
N LEU A 177 16.07 -7.79 17.89
CA LEU A 177 16.71 -9.02 17.40
C LEU A 177 17.49 -9.77 18.49
N GLN A 178 18.14 -9.06 19.43
CA GLN A 178 18.75 -9.67 20.62
C GLN A 178 17.70 -10.40 21.47
N LEU A 179 16.58 -9.73 21.77
CA LEU A 179 15.48 -10.30 22.56
C LEU A 179 14.87 -11.52 21.88
N MET A 180 14.70 -11.50 20.55
CA MET A 180 14.24 -12.68 19.80
C MET A 180 15.29 -13.81 19.83
N ARG A 181 16.58 -13.53 19.66
CA ARG A 181 17.64 -14.56 19.76
C ARG A 181 17.73 -15.17 21.17
N GLN A 182 17.45 -14.40 22.21
CA GLN A 182 17.32 -14.88 23.59
C GLN A 182 16.07 -15.76 23.74
N ALA A 183 14.91 -15.26 23.32
CA ALA A 183 13.62 -15.94 23.37
C ALA A 183 13.60 -17.30 22.66
N MET A 184 14.29 -17.41 21.52
CA MET A 184 14.40 -18.63 20.72
C MET A 184 14.84 -19.84 21.57
N LYS A 185 15.77 -19.64 22.51
CA LYS A 185 16.32 -20.71 23.37
C LYS A 185 15.28 -21.45 24.22
N SER A 186 14.20 -20.75 24.62
CA SER A 186 13.08 -21.35 25.37
C SER A 186 11.84 -21.57 24.49
N ALA A 187 11.63 -20.79 23.42
CA ALA A 187 10.57 -21.00 22.45
C ALA A 187 10.65 -22.36 21.76
N ASP A 188 11.84 -22.79 21.31
CA ASP A 188 12.03 -24.07 20.59
C ASP A 188 11.59 -25.30 21.39
N ARG A 189 11.62 -25.17 22.72
CA ARG A 189 11.27 -26.19 23.71
C ARG A 189 9.79 -26.17 24.12
N ASP A 190 9.02 -25.16 23.70
CA ASP A 190 7.60 -25.05 24.00
C ASP A 190 6.79 -26.06 23.18
N ASP A 191 5.82 -26.74 23.80
CA ASP A 191 4.95 -27.73 23.14
C ASP A 191 3.94 -27.07 22.16
N ARG A 192 3.65 -25.77 22.33
CA ARG A 192 2.73 -25.02 21.47
C ARG A 192 3.42 -24.58 20.19
N LYS A 193 3.73 -25.56 19.33
CA LYS A 193 4.43 -25.34 18.04
C LYS A 193 3.72 -24.33 17.13
N ASP A 194 2.40 -24.21 17.23
CA ASP A 194 1.62 -23.18 16.54
C ASP A 194 1.91 -21.73 17.02
N GLU A 195 2.35 -21.55 18.26
CA GLU A 195 2.82 -20.26 18.79
C GLU A 195 4.30 -20.04 18.45
N VAL A 196 5.14 -21.08 18.52
CA VAL A 196 6.57 -21.04 18.11
C VAL A 196 6.72 -20.71 16.62
N ALA A 197 5.86 -21.27 15.76
CA ALA A 197 5.83 -20.95 14.34
C ALA A 197 5.53 -19.46 14.09
N ARG A 198 4.61 -18.88 14.87
CA ARG A 198 4.27 -17.45 14.82
C ARG A 198 5.39 -16.57 15.36
N PHE A 199 6.08 -17.00 16.42
CA PHE A 199 7.31 -16.37 16.90
C PHE A 199 8.37 -16.28 15.79
N TYR A 200 8.58 -17.35 15.03
CA TYR A 200 9.53 -17.34 13.91
C TYR A 200 9.12 -16.43 12.74
N LEU A 201 7.82 -16.36 12.40
CA LEU A 201 7.32 -15.36 11.44
C LEU A 201 7.57 -13.93 11.92
N LYS A 202 7.44 -13.67 13.22
CA LYS A 202 7.75 -12.35 13.83
C LYS A 202 9.25 -12.05 13.81
N PHE A 203 10.10 -13.04 14.07
CA PHE A 203 11.55 -12.88 13.95
C PHE A 203 11.94 -12.56 12.50
N ALA A 204 11.36 -13.26 11.53
CA ALA A 204 11.52 -12.98 10.10
C ALA A 204 11.06 -11.54 9.74
N GLN A 205 9.96 -11.05 10.34
CA GLN A 205 9.48 -9.67 10.14
C GLN A 205 10.47 -8.63 10.69
N LEU A 206 11.04 -8.85 11.88
CA LEU A 206 12.02 -7.96 12.53
C LEU A 206 13.37 -7.94 11.79
N LEU A 207 13.82 -9.10 11.31
CA LEU A 207 15.00 -9.21 10.44
C LEU A 207 14.80 -8.40 9.17
N LEU A 208 13.64 -8.56 8.53
CA LEU A 208 13.29 -7.83 7.32
C LEU A 208 13.22 -6.31 7.55
N GLY A 209 12.67 -5.84 8.68
CA GLY A 209 12.81 -4.45 9.14
C GLY A 209 12.44 -3.36 8.12
N ASN A 210 11.31 -3.52 7.42
CA ASN A 210 10.88 -2.67 6.29
C ASN A 210 11.78 -2.68 5.04
N ARG A 211 12.79 -3.56 4.98
CA ARG A 211 13.78 -3.63 3.89
C ARG A 211 13.43 -4.62 2.77
N GLY A 212 12.20 -5.15 2.76
CA GLY A 212 11.73 -6.07 1.72
C GLY A 212 11.47 -5.45 0.34
N TYR A 213 11.75 -4.15 0.16
CA TYR A 213 11.51 -3.41 -1.08
C TYR A 213 12.72 -2.54 -1.47
N SER A 214 12.76 -1.26 -1.10
CA SER A 214 13.78 -0.29 -1.52
C SER A 214 15.17 -0.49 -0.90
N GLU A 215 15.24 -1.14 0.26
CA GLU A 215 16.48 -1.31 1.05
C GLU A 215 16.96 -2.76 1.16
N ALA A 216 16.51 -3.66 0.27
CA ALA A 216 16.88 -5.09 0.31
C ALA A 216 18.38 -5.37 0.22
N TRP A 217 19.16 -4.41 -0.27
CA TRP A 217 20.62 -4.43 -0.24
C TRP A 217 21.21 -4.49 1.18
N ARG A 218 20.51 -3.96 2.20
CA ARG A 218 20.96 -4.05 3.61
C ARG A 218 20.88 -5.47 4.16
N LEU A 219 20.07 -6.36 3.59
CA LEU A 219 19.98 -7.78 4.00
C LEU A 219 21.24 -8.59 3.68
N GLN A 220 22.18 -8.03 2.91
CA GLN A 220 23.51 -8.60 2.69
C GLN A 220 24.39 -8.48 3.92
N ALA A 221 24.16 -7.48 4.77
CA ALA A 221 24.89 -7.35 6.03
C ALA A 221 24.44 -8.44 7.02
N LEU A 222 25.38 -8.94 7.81
CA LEU A 222 25.08 -9.69 9.01
C LEU A 222 25.01 -8.70 10.18
N THR A 223 23.82 -8.47 10.74
CA THR A 223 23.68 -7.58 11.89
C THR A 223 24.43 -8.15 13.08
N ASP A 224 25.33 -7.36 13.69
CA ASP A 224 25.90 -7.71 15.00
C ASP A 224 24.79 -7.70 16.06
N LEU A 225 24.77 -8.75 16.87
CA LEU A 225 23.80 -8.92 17.96
C LEU A 225 24.49 -8.90 19.33
N GLU A 226 25.82 -8.77 19.41
CA GLU A 226 26.55 -8.65 20.67
C GLU A 226 26.60 -7.20 21.15
N THR A 227 26.58 -6.21 20.24
CA THR A 227 26.58 -4.78 20.58
C THR A 227 25.35 -4.04 20.04
N LEU A 228 24.90 -3.01 20.78
CA LEU A 228 23.87 -2.09 20.29
C LEU A 228 24.52 -0.90 19.55
N PRO A 229 24.07 -0.56 18.33
CA PRO A 229 24.59 0.60 17.61
C PRO A 229 24.25 1.91 18.33
N ASP A 230 25.03 2.96 18.07
CA ASP A 230 24.72 4.31 18.54
C ASP A 230 23.51 4.90 17.78
N TYR A 231 22.92 5.95 18.35
CA TYR A 231 21.79 6.67 17.78
C TYR A 231 22.22 7.45 16.52
N GLU A 232 21.43 7.36 15.45
CA GLU A 232 21.69 8.06 14.19
C GLU A 232 21.34 9.56 14.33
N PRO A 233 22.16 10.51 13.80
CA PRO A 233 21.82 11.93 13.83
C PRO A 233 20.56 12.30 13.02
N GLY A 234 19.74 13.17 13.58
CA GLY A 234 18.54 13.73 12.95
C GLY A 234 17.29 12.84 13.05
N TRP A 235 16.31 13.12 12.18
CA TRP A 235 14.96 12.52 12.27
C TRP A 235 14.82 11.16 11.57
N GLY A 236 15.91 10.66 10.95
CA GLY A 236 15.92 9.49 10.06
C GLY A 236 15.58 9.83 8.60
N TYR A 237 16.25 9.16 7.66
CA TYR A 237 16.05 9.33 6.23
C TYR A 237 15.86 7.99 5.52
N TYR A 238 14.79 7.86 4.73
CA TYR A 238 14.60 6.70 3.87
C TYR A 238 15.45 6.83 2.60
N GLY A 239 16.27 5.82 2.31
CA GLY A 239 17.09 5.77 1.11
C GLY A 239 16.25 5.63 -0.17
N GLY A 240 16.67 6.29 -1.25
CA GLY A 240 16.07 6.10 -2.58
C GLY A 240 16.33 4.70 -3.14
N VAL A 241 15.41 4.21 -3.97
CA VAL A 241 15.48 2.85 -4.56
C VAL A 241 16.72 2.72 -5.45
N ARG A 242 17.66 1.83 -5.06
CA ARG A 242 18.91 1.59 -5.82
C ARG A 242 18.83 0.42 -6.83
N GLY A 243 17.73 -0.33 -6.86
CA GLY A 243 17.64 -1.60 -7.59
C GLY A 243 18.05 -2.78 -6.70
N ALA A 244 17.82 -4.00 -7.18
CA ALA A 244 18.12 -5.21 -6.41
C ALA A 244 19.63 -5.42 -6.22
N PRO A 245 20.09 -5.94 -5.06
CA PRO A 245 21.51 -6.14 -4.79
C PRO A 245 22.17 -7.16 -5.73
N VAL A 246 23.47 -6.97 -5.96
CA VAL A 246 24.31 -7.87 -6.76
C VAL A 246 25.59 -8.25 -6.02
N ASP A 247 26.13 -9.41 -6.37
CA ASP A 247 27.45 -9.88 -5.93
C ASP A 247 28.61 -9.15 -6.65
N GLU A 248 29.84 -9.50 -6.29
CA GLU A 248 31.07 -8.97 -6.92
C GLU A 248 31.17 -9.32 -8.42
N GLN A 249 30.42 -10.31 -8.89
CA GLN A 249 30.34 -10.73 -10.30
C GLN A 249 29.15 -10.07 -11.02
N ASN A 250 28.48 -9.10 -10.39
CA ASN A 250 27.30 -8.36 -10.85
C ASN A 250 26.03 -9.21 -11.06
N LYS A 251 25.95 -10.40 -10.46
CA LYS A 251 24.77 -11.27 -10.50
C LYS A 251 23.82 -10.95 -9.33
N PRO A 252 22.50 -11.18 -9.46
CA PRO A 252 21.54 -10.94 -8.38
C PRO A 252 21.90 -11.74 -7.11
N VAL A 253 21.83 -11.10 -5.94
CA VAL A 253 22.03 -11.79 -4.66
C VAL A 253 20.80 -12.64 -4.31
N LEU A 254 21.03 -13.93 -4.09
CA LEU A 254 20.01 -14.92 -3.76
C LEU A 254 20.30 -15.50 -2.37
N TYR A 255 19.36 -15.34 -1.42
CA TYR A 255 19.53 -15.82 -0.05
C TYR A 255 19.03 -17.27 0.08
N THR A 256 19.96 -18.21 0.14
CA THR A 256 19.70 -19.63 0.48
C THR A 256 19.28 -19.77 1.95
N VAL A 257 18.72 -20.94 2.31
CA VAL A 257 18.53 -21.32 3.71
C VAL A 257 19.86 -21.83 4.29
N PRO A 258 20.39 -21.26 5.39
CA PRO A 258 21.57 -21.78 6.07
C PRO A 258 21.23 -22.96 7.01
N ASP A 259 22.23 -23.74 7.41
CA ASP A 259 22.05 -24.89 8.33
C ASP A 259 21.52 -24.47 9.72
N SER A 260 21.84 -23.25 10.17
CA SER A 260 21.39 -22.69 11.45
C SER A 260 21.35 -21.16 11.42
N PHE A 261 20.71 -20.55 12.42
CA PHE A 261 20.68 -19.09 12.58
C PHE A 261 22.09 -18.48 12.73
N ASP A 262 22.98 -19.14 13.47
CA ASP A 262 24.34 -18.66 13.72
C ASP A 262 25.30 -18.98 12.55
N ALA A 263 24.98 -19.95 11.69
CA ALA A 263 25.72 -20.25 10.46
C ALA A 263 25.39 -19.30 9.29
N ALA A 264 24.41 -18.41 9.46
CA ALA A 264 24.01 -17.45 8.44
C ALA A 264 25.11 -16.39 8.19
N ALA A 265 25.52 -16.23 6.94
CA ALA A 265 26.47 -15.21 6.49
C ALA A 265 25.83 -13.82 6.31
N SER A 266 24.49 -13.72 6.35
CA SER A 266 23.76 -12.45 6.23
C SER A 266 22.40 -12.47 6.94
N ASP A 267 21.83 -11.29 7.20
CA ASP A 267 20.46 -11.16 7.70
C ASP A 267 19.41 -11.71 6.72
N GLY A 268 19.70 -11.68 5.42
CA GLY A 268 18.87 -12.34 4.39
C GLY A 268 18.82 -13.86 4.58
N GLN A 269 19.94 -14.50 4.94
CA GLN A 269 19.97 -15.92 5.28
C GLN A 269 19.30 -16.21 6.62
N ARG A 270 19.48 -15.37 7.66
CA ARG A 270 18.73 -15.48 8.93
C ARG A 270 17.22 -15.40 8.69
N TRP A 271 16.79 -14.47 7.83
CA TRP A 271 15.39 -14.31 7.45
C TRP A 271 14.82 -15.56 6.77
N ARG A 272 15.57 -16.14 5.82
CA ARG A 272 15.22 -17.41 5.17
C ARG A 272 15.14 -18.57 6.16
N TRP A 273 16.08 -18.67 7.10
CA TRP A 273 16.06 -19.66 8.17
C TRP A 273 14.81 -19.53 9.05
N CYS A 274 14.49 -18.33 9.55
CA CYS A 274 13.28 -18.12 10.35
C CYS A 274 11.99 -18.46 9.58
N LEU A 275 11.92 -18.15 8.28
CA LEU A 275 10.80 -18.56 7.44
C LEU A 275 10.68 -20.09 7.32
N THR A 276 11.80 -20.80 7.20
CA THR A 276 11.82 -22.27 7.16
C THR A 276 11.43 -22.88 8.50
N GLN A 277 11.96 -22.37 9.62
CA GLN A 277 11.59 -22.81 10.97
C GLN A 277 10.10 -22.60 11.27
N ALA A 278 9.48 -21.52 10.78
CA ALA A 278 8.04 -21.33 10.90
C ALA A 278 7.23 -22.47 10.24
N VAL A 279 7.67 -22.98 9.08
CA VAL A 279 7.03 -24.12 8.38
C VAL A 279 7.33 -25.45 9.06
N GLU A 280 8.52 -25.63 9.63
CA GLU A 280 8.86 -26.85 10.40
C GLU A 280 8.02 -26.97 11.68
N MET A 281 7.73 -25.84 12.34
CA MET A 281 6.90 -25.80 13.55
C MET A 281 5.39 -25.85 13.26
N ASP A 282 4.92 -25.24 12.17
CA ASP A 282 3.55 -25.39 11.67
C ASP A 282 3.51 -25.51 10.13
N PRO A 283 3.40 -26.75 9.59
CA PRO A 283 3.33 -26.98 8.16
C PRO A 283 2.16 -26.29 7.44
N ASN A 284 1.10 -25.89 8.16
CA ASN A 284 -0.02 -25.15 7.56
C ASN A 284 0.39 -23.73 7.10
N LEU A 285 1.52 -23.21 7.59
CA LEU A 285 2.07 -21.92 7.15
C LEU A 285 2.84 -22.00 5.83
N ARG A 286 3.02 -23.19 5.24
CA ARG A 286 3.80 -23.39 4.01
C ARG A 286 3.41 -22.43 2.89
N ASP A 287 2.11 -22.37 2.58
CA ASP A 287 1.58 -21.54 1.50
C ASP A 287 1.79 -20.03 1.76
N GLN A 288 1.66 -19.60 3.03
CA GLN A 288 1.91 -18.22 3.44
C GLN A 288 3.38 -17.86 3.27
N VAL A 289 4.29 -18.72 3.72
CA VAL A 289 5.73 -18.51 3.64
C VAL A 289 6.22 -18.53 2.19
N ASP A 290 5.75 -19.47 1.38
CA ASP A 290 6.03 -19.52 -0.05
C ASP A 290 5.51 -18.26 -0.77
N HIS A 291 4.30 -17.80 -0.47
CA HIS A 291 3.75 -16.57 -1.05
C HIS A 291 4.55 -15.32 -0.60
N GLN A 292 4.97 -15.25 0.66
CA GLN A 292 5.80 -14.16 1.19
C GLN A 292 7.17 -14.13 0.50
N PHE A 293 7.81 -15.28 0.32
CA PHE A 293 9.10 -15.39 -0.36
C PHE A 293 8.99 -15.04 -1.85
N ALA A 294 7.99 -15.57 -2.56
CA ALA A 294 7.71 -15.19 -3.96
C ALA A 294 7.43 -13.69 -4.13
N SER A 295 6.72 -13.07 -3.18
CA SER A 295 6.48 -11.63 -3.17
C SER A 295 7.76 -10.82 -2.98
N PHE A 296 8.66 -11.23 -2.07
CA PHE A 296 9.99 -10.61 -1.92
C PHE A 296 10.80 -10.71 -3.22
N LEU A 297 10.88 -11.92 -3.80
CA LEU A 297 11.59 -12.18 -5.05
C LEU A 297 11.03 -11.36 -6.22
N TYR A 298 9.71 -11.24 -6.33
CA TYR A 298 9.06 -10.42 -7.35
C TYR A 298 9.38 -8.92 -7.19
N ASN A 299 9.41 -8.40 -5.97
CA ASN A 299 9.75 -6.99 -5.71
C ASN A 299 11.20 -6.65 -6.10
N GLN A 300 12.11 -7.63 -6.09
CA GLN A 300 13.51 -7.45 -6.49
C GLN A 300 13.74 -7.76 -7.98
N PHE A 301 13.12 -8.83 -8.50
CA PHE A 301 13.45 -9.44 -9.80
C PHE A 301 12.31 -9.42 -10.82
N GLY A 302 11.20 -8.74 -10.51
CA GLY A 302 10.06 -8.59 -11.41
C GLY A 302 10.27 -7.50 -12.47
N VAL A 303 9.69 -7.73 -13.65
CA VAL A 303 9.72 -6.80 -14.81
C VAL A 303 9.22 -5.38 -14.47
N HIS A 304 8.31 -5.25 -13.50
CA HIS A 304 7.79 -3.96 -13.05
C HIS A 304 8.88 -3.03 -12.45
N THR A 305 10.01 -3.58 -11.97
CA THR A 305 11.14 -2.80 -11.43
C THR A 305 11.79 -1.85 -12.46
N MET A 306 11.49 -2.05 -13.74
CA MET A 306 11.90 -1.18 -14.85
C MET A 306 10.94 -0.03 -15.17
N ALA A 307 9.77 0.08 -14.51
CA ALA A 307 8.72 1.02 -14.92
C ALA A 307 9.18 2.50 -14.98
N ASP A 308 10.02 2.92 -14.04
CA ASP A 308 10.62 4.28 -14.01
C ASP A 308 11.48 4.59 -15.24
N TYR A 309 12.00 3.56 -15.91
CA TYR A 309 12.81 3.67 -17.12
C TYR A 309 11.95 3.69 -18.39
N GLY A 310 10.64 3.94 -18.30
CA GLY A 310 9.77 4.08 -19.47
C GLY A 310 10.26 5.08 -20.53
N TRP A 311 11.09 6.07 -20.15
CA TRP A 311 11.77 6.98 -21.09
C TRP A 311 12.84 6.30 -21.95
N PHE A 312 13.59 5.34 -21.40
CA PHE A 312 14.64 4.57 -22.08
C PHE A 312 14.04 3.66 -23.16
N PHE A 313 12.85 3.11 -22.91
CA PHE A 313 12.17 2.22 -23.85
C PHE A 313 11.38 2.92 -24.96
N ARG A 314 11.10 4.24 -24.86
CA ARG A 314 10.34 5.00 -25.88
C ARG A 314 10.94 4.98 -27.29
N GLY A 315 12.25 4.77 -27.41
CA GLY A 315 12.95 4.69 -28.70
C GLY A 315 13.09 3.28 -29.29
N LEU A 316 12.69 2.24 -28.55
CA LEU A 316 12.92 0.83 -28.92
C LEU A 316 11.66 0.13 -29.46
N GLU A 317 10.49 0.77 -29.39
CA GLU A 317 9.22 0.15 -29.84
C GLU A 317 9.02 0.17 -31.37
N THR A 318 9.98 0.69 -32.14
CA THR A 318 9.90 0.86 -33.60
C THR A 318 11.15 0.39 -34.37
N SER A 319 12.09 -0.31 -33.75
CA SER A 319 13.28 -0.87 -34.43
C SER A 319 13.32 -2.40 -34.33
N ASP A 320 13.67 -3.07 -35.43
CA ASP A 320 13.86 -4.53 -35.48
C ASP A 320 15.29 -4.96 -35.06
N ASP A 321 16.10 -4.02 -34.56
CA ASP A 321 17.48 -4.24 -34.10
C ASP A 321 17.58 -5.25 -32.96
N GLU A 322 18.74 -5.91 -32.83
CA GLU A 322 19.06 -6.85 -31.72
C GLU A 322 18.73 -6.28 -30.34
N ARG A 323 18.93 -4.96 -30.14
CA ARG A 323 18.59 -4.25 -28.89
C ARG A 323 17.11 -4.35 -28.53
N ALA A 324 16.20 -4.33 -29.49
CA ALA A 324 14.77 -4.50 -29.23
C ALA A 324 14.42 -5.96 -28.87
N GLN A 325 15.20 -6.92 -29.37
CA GLN A 325 15.02 -8.35 -29.05
C GLN A 325 15.46 -8.69 -27.62
N THR A 326 16.54 -8.07 -27.11
CA THR A 326 16.99 -8.25 -25.71
C THR A 326 15.86 -7.93 -24.72
N TRP A 327 15.10 -6.86 -24.99
CA TRP A 327 14.00 -6.36 -24.14
C TRP A 327 12.61 -6.88 -24.56
N ALA A 328 12.53 -7.93 -25.37
CA ALA A 328 11.27 -8.50 -25.84
C ALA A 328 10.52 -9.26 -24.72
N LEU A 329 9.91 -8.52 -23.79
CA LEU A 329 9.25 -9.02 -22.57
C LEU A 329 8.31 -10.22 -22.81
N HIS A 330 7.59 -10.19 -23.92
CA HIS A 330 6.61 -11.21 -24.30
C HIS A 330 7.25 -12.57 -24.61
N LYS A 331 8.55 -12.61 -24.96
CA LYS A 331 9.31 -13.83 -25.26
C LYS A 331 10.01 -14.46 -24.05
N LEU A 332 9.95 -13.85 -22.87
CA LEU A 332 10.58 -14.40 -21.67
C LEU A 332 9.92 -15.72 -21.26
N SER A 333 10.71 -16.78 -21.11
CA SER A 333 10.30 -18.07 -20.52
C SER A 333 10.17 -17.96 -18.99
N ASP A 334 9.47 -18.89 -18.34
CA ASP A 334 9.14 -18.78 -16.91
C ASP A 334 10.35 -18.79 -15.97
N ASP A 335 11.49 -19.32 -16.42
CA ASP A 335 12.80 -19.27 -15.77
C ASP A 335 13.55 -17.95 -15.99
N GLU A 336 13.13 -17.12 -16.94
CA GLU A 336 13.84 -15.91 -17.36
C GLU A 336 13.10 -14.63 -16.92
N THR A 337 13.85 -13.62 -16.49
CA THR A 337 13.31 -12.31 -16.13
C THR A 337 14.20 -11.17 -16.63
N ILE A 338 13.66 -9.96 -16.57
CA ILE A 338 14.41 -8.72 -16.75
C ILE A 338 14.09 -7.81 -15.57
N ALA A 339 15.11 -7.33 -14.86
CA ALA A 339 14.93 -6.53 -13.66
C ALA A 339 15.97 -5.41 -13.52
N ARG A 340 15.63 -4.40 -12.71
CA ARG A 340 16.54 -3.34 -12.31
C ARG A 340 17.41 -3.79 -11.14
N LEU A 341 18.64 -4.18 -11.43
CA LEU A 341 19.67 -4.45 -10.44
C LEU A 341 20.43 -3.16 -10.07
N ALA A 342 21.24 -3.21 -9.01
CA ALA A 342 22.07 -2.08 -8.56
C ALA A 342 23.07 -1.58 -9.63
N THR A 343 23.42 -2.42 -10.59
CA THR A 343 24.33 -2.14 -11.72
C THR A 343 23.60 -1.73 -13.00
N GLY A 344 22.26 -1.69 -12.99
CA GLY A 344 21.42 -1.36 -14.13
C GLY A 344 20.40 -2.43 -14.46
N ILE A 345 19.75 -2.29 -15.61
CA ILE A 345 18.75 -3.26 -16.07
C ILE A 345 19.46 -4.46 -16.70
N GLN A 346 19.14 -5.67 -16.26
CA GLN A 346 19.71 -6.91 -16.80
C GLN A 346 18.62 -7.96 -17.07
N ARG A 347 18.89 -8.82 -18.05
CA ARG A 347 18.11 -10.04 -18.37
C ARG A 347 18.89 -11.26 -17.89
N PHE A 348 18.26 -12.14 -17.12
CA PHE A 348 18.90 -13.29 -16.49
C PHE A 348 17.88 -14.38 -16.13
N THR A 349 18.37 -15.58 -15.81
CA THR A 349 17.57 -16.71 -15.34
C THR A 349 17.53 -16.79 -13.81
N LEU A 350 16.38 -17.19 -13.26
CA LEU A 350 16.16 -17.47 -11.84
C LEU A 350 16.11 -18.99 -11.62
N PRO A 351 16.97 -19.56 -10.76
CA PRO A 351 16.86 -20.97 -10.35
C PRO A 351 15.51 -21.25 -9.67
N ASP A 352 15.05 -22.49 -9.73
CA ASP A 352 13.70 -22.89 -9.31
C ASP A 352 13.34 -22.51 -7.85
N GLU A 353 14.28 -22.53 -6.91
CA GLU A 353 14.07 -22.04 -5.54
C GLU A 353 13.70 -20.55 -5.52
N PHE A 354 14.32 -19.74 -6.39
CA PHE A 354 14.20 -18.28 -6.42
C PHE A 354 13.22 -17.78 -7.48
N ASN A 355 12.50 -18.69 -8.13
CA ASN A 355 11.59 -18.37 -9.21
C ASN A 355 10.17 -18.11 -8.66
N TYR A 356 9.85 -16.84 -8.47
CA TYR A 356 8.54 -16.41 -8.00
C TYR A 356 7.37 -16.86 -8.89
N ILE A 357 7.59 -17.05 -10.20
CA ILE A 357 6.57 -17.56 -11.13
C ILE A 357 6.27 -19.02 -10.82
N LYS A 358 7.30 -19.88 -10.70
CA LYS A 358 7.14 -21.30 -10.36
C LYS A 358 6.52 -21.50 -8.97
N ILE A 359 6.91 -20.68 -7.97
CA ILE A 359 6.30 -20.72 -6.64
C ILE A 359 4.81 -20.37 -6.70
N TRP A 360 4.45 -19.29 -7.40
CA TRP A 360 3.03 -18.90 -7.54
C TRP A 360 2.23 -19.85 -8.42
N GLN A 361 2.83 -20.48 -9.44
CA GLN A 361 2.20 -21.55 -10.23
C GLN A 361 1.83 -22.73 -9.34
N ARG A 362 2.76 -23.23 -8.51
CA ARG A 362 2.49 -24.30 -7.54
C ARG A 362 1.34 -23.96 -6.59
N LEU A 363 1.35 -22.76 -6.01
CA LEU A 363 0.26 -22.30 -5.14
C LEU A 363 -1.08 -22.21 -5.90
N ALA A 364 -1.04 -21.76 -7.16
CA ALA A 364 -2.21 -21.62 -8.01
C ALA A 364 -2.80 -22.94 -8.52
N GLU A 365 -2.15 -24.10 -8.31
CA GLU A 365 -2.72 -25.43 -8.59
C GLU A 365 -4.03 -25.67 -7.82
N ASN A 366 -4.18 -25.05 -6.64
CA ASN A 366 -5.43 -25.07 -5.87
C ASN A 366 -6.01 -23.64 -5.68
N PRO A 367 -6.62 -23.05 -6.72
CA PRO A 367 -7.07 -21.65 -6.70
C PRO A 367 -8.33 -21.40 -5.83
N LYS A 368 -8.79 -22.43 -5.11
CA LYS A 368 -9.87 -22.36 -4.12
C LYS A 368 -9.36 -21.94 -2.73
N THR A 369 -8.07 -22.11 -2.45
CA THR A 369 -7.47 -21.61 -1.21
C THR A 369 -7.24 -20.10 -1.31
N SER A 370 -7.13 -19.43 -0.16
CA SER A 370 -6.78 -17.99 -0.11
C SER A 370 -5.44 -17.72 -0.79
N TRP A 371 -4.43 -18.55 -0.52
CA TRP A 371 -3.09 -18.41 -1.09
C TRP A 371 -3.00 -18.76 -2.56
N GLY A 372 -3.70 -19.80 -3.03
CA GLY A 372 -3.77 -20.13 -4.45
C GLY A 372 -4.49 -19.07 -5.26
N ARG A 373 -5.57 -18.47 -4.71
CA ARG A 373 -6.25 -17.32 -5.32
C ARG A 373 -5.36 -16.08 -5.36
N ALA A 374 -4.61 -15.81 -4.29
CA ALA A 374 -3.66 -14.70 -4.22
C ALA A 374 -2.51 -14.88 -5.24
N ALA A 375 -1.88 -16.06 -5.26
CA ALA A 375 -0.82 -16.41 -6.20
C ALA A 375 -1.27 -16.30 -7.66
N LEU A 376 -2.46 -16.82 -8.00
CA LEU A 376 -3.04 -16.69 -9.33
C LEU A 376 -3.32 -15.22 -9.70
N SER A 377 -3.70 -14.39 -8.73
CA SER A 377 -3.87 -12.94 -8.94
C SER A 377 -2.52 -12.25 -9.23
N GLN A 378 -1.45 -12.66 -8.54
CA GLN A 378 -0.09 -12.16 -8.82
C GLN A 378 0.42 -12.62 -10.20
N LEU A 379 0.12 -13.85 -10.62
CA LEU A 379 0.45 -14.33 -11.97
C LEU A 379 -0.20 -13.48 -13.07
N VAL A 380 -1.43 -12.99 -12.89
CA VAL A 380 -2.04 -12.03 -13.82
C VAL A 380 -1.17 -10.77 -13.96
N GLU A 381 -0.73 -10.17 -12.86
CA GLU A 381 0.13 -8.98 -12.91
C GLU A 381 1.50 -9.28 -13.54
N VAL A 382 2.08 -10.44 -13.25
CA VAL A 382 3.35 -10.89 -13.86
C VAL A 382 3.21 -10.99 -15.38
N TYR A 383 2.18 -11.67 -15.87
CA TYR A 383 1.96 -11.85 -17.30
C TYR A 383 1.60 -10.53 -18.00
N LEU A 384 0.82 -9.64 -17.36
CA LEU A 384 0.56 -8.30 -17.88
C LEU A 384 1.85 -7.46 -18.01
N ASN A 385 2.69 -7.44 -16.98
CA ASN A 385 3.97 -6.73 -17.01
C ASN A 385 4.93 -7.31 -18.05
N ARG A 386 4.90 -8.63 -18.26
CA ARG A 386 5.65 -9.33 -19.32
C ARG A 386 5.03 -9.17 -20.72
N ARG A 387 3.90 -8.45 -20.89
CA ARG A 387 3.14 -8.34 -22.16
C ARG A 387 2.70 -9.71 -22.71
N GLN A 388 2.44 -10.69 -21.83
CA GLN A 388 1.93 -12.03 -22.14
C GLN A 388 0.40 -12.07 -21.91
N TYR A 389 -0.32 -11.34 -22.76
CA TYR A 389 -1.73 -11.02 -22.56
C TYR A 389 -2.68 -12.22 -22.65
N ASP A 390 -2.33 -13.21 -23.46
CA ASP A 390 -2.97 -14.51 -23.57
C ASP A 390 -2.96 -15.27 -22.23
N ARG A 391 -1.78 -15.41 -21.60
CA ARG A 391 -1.60 -16.05 -20.29
C ARG A 391 -2.29 -15.27 -19.17
N ALA A 392 -2.24 -13.95 -19.23
CA ALA A 392 -2.97 -13.08 -18.30
C ALA A 392 -4.49 -13.27 -18.41
N ALA A 393 -5.02 -13.39 -19.64
CA ALA A 393 -6.43 -13.66 -19.89
C ALA A 393 -6.86 -15.06 -19.42
N GLU A 394 -6.02 -16.09 -19.60
CA GLU A 394 -6.26 -17.43 -19.07
C GLU A 394 -6.32 -17.45 -17.53
N ALA A 395 -5.31 -16.86 -16.86
CA ALA A 395 -5.30 -16.75 -15.40
C ALA A 395 -6.52 -15.98 -14.85
N LEU A 396 -6.97 -14.91 -15.55
CA LEU A 396 -8.20 -14.20 -15.20
C LEU A 396 -9.45 -15.07 -15.38
N ARG A 397 -9.57 -15.87 -16.45
CA ARG A 397 -10.69 -16.82 -16.63
C ARG A 397 -10.77 -17.81 -15.46
N THR A 398 -9.63 -18.32 -15.00
CA THR A 398 -9.56 -19.21 -13.82
C THR A 398 -10.00 -18.51 -12.53
N LEU A 399 -9.60 -17.25 -12.30
CA LEU A 399 -10.08 -16.46 -11.16
C LEU A 399 -11.60 -16.22 -11.21
N ILE A 400 -12.14 -15.91 -12.41
CA ILE A 400 -13.56 -15.65 -12.69
C ILE A 400 -14.42 -16.90 -12.43
N ALA A 401 -13.91 -18.10 -12.75
CA ALA A 401 -14.61 -19.36 -12.53
C ALA A 401 -14.91 -19.62 -11.04
N GLY A 402 -14.02 -19.17 -10.14
CA GLY A 402 -14.21 -19.24 -8.69
C GLY A 402 -14.82 -17.99 -8.04
N ALA A 403 -15.07 -16.91 -8.80
CA ALA A 403 -15.53 -15.63 -8.27
C ALA A 403 -17.07 -15.52 -8.23
N GLN A 404 -17.60 -14.67 -7.34
CA GLN A 404 -19.03 -14.34 -7.29
C GLN A 404 -19.29 -12.84 -7.11
N GLY A 405 -20.51 -12.41 -7.43
CA GLY A 405 -20.98 -11.02 -7.28
C GLY A 405 -20.03 -9.98 -7.87
N ARG A 406 -19.82 -8.88 -7.12
CA ARG A 406 -19.00 -7.73 -7.52
C ARG A 406 -17.53 -8.09 -7.82
N GLU A 407 -16.99 -9.13 -7.18
CA GLU A 407 -15.63 -9.59 -7.47
C GLU A 407 -15.56 -10.20 -8.88
N LYS A 408 -16.53 -11.05 -9.25
CA LYS A 408 -16.63 -11.62 -10.59
C LYS A 408 -16.76 -10.54 -11.65
N GLU A 409 -17.59 -9.52 -11.41
CA GLU A 409 -17.73 -8.38 -12.31
C GLU A 409 -16.43 -7.58 -12.47
N ASN A 410 -15.68 -7.35 -11.38
CA ASN A 410 -14.39 -6.67 -11.43
C ASN A 410 -13.39 -7.47 -12.29
N LEU A 411 -13.30 -8.78 -12.07
CA LEU A 411 -12.41 -9.67 -12.81
C LEU A 411 -12.82 -9.79 -14.29
N GLN A 412 -14.12 -9.86 -14.58
CA GLN A 412 -14.63 -9.85 -15.96
C GLN A 412 -14.24 -8.54 -16.67
N ARG A 413 -14.47 -7.38 -16.05
CA ARG A 413 -14.02 -6.09 -16.60
C ARG A 413 -12.51 -6.06 -16.88
N ARG A 414 -11.69 -6.68 -16.01
CA ARG A 414 -10.23 -6.81 -16.25
C ARG A 414 -9.92 -7.71 -17.45
N LEU A 415 -10.63 -8.82 -17.61
CA LEU A 415 -10.50 -9.70 -18.78
C LEU A 415 -10.91 -8.96 -20.07
N ASP A 416 -11.99 -8.19 -20.03
CA ASP A 416 -12.52 -7.42 -21.17
C ASP A 416 -11.56 -6.30 -21.63
N GLN A 417 -10.70 -5.77 -20.75
CA GLN A 417 -9.60 -4.85 -21.13
C GLN A 417 -8.52 -5.55 -21.98
N ILE A 418 -8.41 -6.88 -21.88
CA ILE A 418 -7.43 -7.67 -22.62
C ILE A 418 -8.06 -8.22 -23.91
N VAL A 419 -9.18 -8.93 -23.79
CA VAL A 419 -9.76 -9.74 -24.87
C VAL A 419 -10.83 -9.01 -25.69
N GLY A 420 -11.39 -7.91 -25.17
CA GLY A 420 -12.43 -7.15 -25.86
C GLY A 420 -11.91 -6.35 -27.05
N ASN A 421 -12.81 -5.97 -27.96
CA ASN A 421 -12.48 -5.13 -29.10
C ASN A 421 -12.23 -3.69 -28.63
N TRP A 422 -10.99 -3.23 -28.75
CA TRP A 422 -10.57 -1.91 -28.29
C TRP A 422 -9.94 -1.09 -29.41
N GLY A 423 -10.30 0.18 -29.48
CA GLY A 423 -9.78 1.17 -30.42
C GLY A 423 -9.76 2.57 -29.81
N ARG A 424 -8.71 3.34 -30.10
CA ARG A 424 -8.57 4.74 -29.69
C ARG A 424 -7.74 5.54 -30.68
N PHE A 425 -8.00 6.84 -30.74
CA PHE A 425 -7.07 7.78 -31.35
C PHE A 425 -5.82 7.96 -30.47
N GLU A 426 -4.69 8.24 -31.11
CA GLU A 426 -3.52 8.81 -30.44
C GLU A 426 -3.52 10.34 -30.62
N PRO A 427 -2.85 11.11 -29.74
CA PRO A 427 -2.80 12.57 -29.84
C PRO A 427 -2.21 13.03 -31.17
N ARG A 428 -2.85 14.01 -31.81
CA ARG A 428 -2.39 14.65 -33.05
C ARG A 428 -2.40 16.17 -32.90
N MET A 429 -1.40 16.81 -33.48
CA MET A 429 -1.34 18.27 -33.63
C MET A 429 -2.29 18.74 -34.72
N THR A 430 -2.58 20.05 -34.75
CA THR A 430 -3.27 20.72 -35.86
C THR A 430 -2.59 20.42 -37.20
N GLN A 431 -3.39 20.19 -38.24
CA GLN A 431 -2.91 19.82 -39.57
C GLN A 431 -3.35 20.83 -40.63
N PRO A 432 -2.60 21.01 -41.72
CA PRO A 432 -2.97 21.91 -42.81
C PRO A 432 -4.17 21.41 -43.60
N ALA A 433 -5.03 22.34 -44.05
CA ALA A 433 -6.14 22.06 -44.94
C ALA A 433 -5.70 21.59 -46.34
N GLY A 434 -6.63 21.03 -47.11
CA GLY A 434 -6.45 20.67 -48.53
C GLY A 434 -5.54 19.48 -48.85
N LYS A 435 -4.91 18.83 -47.85
CA LYS A 435 -4.03 17.66 -48.02
C LYS A 435 -4.60 16.35 -47.45
N GLY A 436 -5.81 16.38 -46.89
CA GLY A 436 -6.44 15.28 -46.17
C GLY A 436 -5.84 15.11 -44.77
N ALA A 437 -6.56 15.54 -43.74
CA ALA A 437 -6.09 15.36 -42.37
C ALA A 437 -5.98 13.87 -42.03
N THR A 438 -4.93 13.48 -41.30
CA THR A 438 -4.68 12.09 -40.89
C THR A 438 -4.76 11.94 -39.38
N VAL A 439 -5.22 10.78 -38.91
CA VAL A 439 -5.27 10.42 -37.49
C VAL A 439 -4.57 9.09 -37.26
N ASP A 440 -3.80 8.98 -36.18
CA ASP A 440 -3.22 7.70 -35.79
C ASP A 440 -4.22 6.96 -34.88
N PHE A 441 -4.54 5.74 -35.26
CA PHE A 441 -5.50 4.88 -34.57
C PHE A 441 -4.80 3.65 -34.02
N ARG A 442 -4.96 3.39 -32.72
CA ARG A 442 -4.42 2.22 -32.03
C ARG A 442 -5.56 1.30 -31.61
N PHE A 443 -5.47 0.03 -31.96
CA PHE A 443 -6.52 -0.95 -31.74
C PHE A 443 -5.99 -2.36 -31.45
N ARG A 444 -6.85 -3.21 -30.87
CA ARG A 444 -6.63 -4.66 -30.66
C ARG A 444 -7.95 -5.42 -30.83
N ASN A 445 -7.84 -6.70 -31.15
CA ASN A 445 -8.91 -7.72 -31.26
C ASN A 445 -10.01 -7.47 -32.31
N GLY A 446 -10.48 -6.23 -32.50
CA GLY A 446 -11.48 -5.89 -33.49
C GLY A 446 -10.93 -5.77 -34.92
N ASP A 447 -11.75 -6.21 -35.87
CA ASP A 447 -11.50 -6.28 -37.31
C ASP A 447 -12.26 -5.21 -38.12
N GLN A 448 -13.12 -4.41 -37.48
CA GLN A 448 -13.82 -3.30 -38.13
C GLN A 448 -14.01 -2.11 -37.18
N VAL A 449 -13.90 -0.90 -37.73
CA VAL A 449 -14.24 0.37 -37.07
C VAL A 449 -15.03 1.27 -38.01
N THR A 450 -16.07 1.92 -37.47
CA THR A 450 -16.78 3.01 -38.13
C THR A 450 -16.24 4.34 -37.60
N PHE A 451 -15.86 5.25 -38.50
CA PHE A 451 -15.53 6.63 -38.17
C PHE A 451 -16.68 7.56 -38.56
N THR A 452 -16.99 8.53 -37.71
CA THR A 452 -17.99 9.58 -37.99
C THR A 452 -17.45 10.93 -37.56
N ALA A 453 -17.56 11.93 -38.41
CA ALA A 453 -17.06 13.28 -38.16
C ALA A 453 -18.20 14.30 -38.18
N TRP A 454 -18.26 15.15 -37.15
CA TRP A 454 -19.12 16.33 -37.10
C TRP A 454 -18.27 17.58 -37.07
N GLU A 455 -18.68 18.60 -37.81
CA GLU A 455 -18.12 19.94 -37.69
C GLU A 455 -18.43 20.53 -36.30
N LEU A 456 -17.54 21.37 -35.77
CA LEU A 456 -17.74 22.11 -34.53
C LEU A 456 -17.94 23.59 -34.83
N LYS A 457 -19.01 24.17 -34.26
CA LYS A 457 -19.35 25.58 -34.36
C LYS A 457 -18.48 26.41 -33.39
N ILE A 458 -17.19 26.51 -33.74
CA ILE A 458 -16.18 27.19 -32.92
C ILE A 458 -16.44 28.71 -32.86
N ASP A 459 -17.00 29.28 -33.93
CA ASP A 459 -17.54 30.64 -33.98
C ASP A 459 -18.57 30.87 -32.87
N VAL A 460 -19.62 30.03 -32.81
CA VAL A 460 -20.68 30.12 -31.79
C VAL A 460 -20.12 29.90 -30.39
N LEU A 461 -19.19 28.95 -30.22
CA LEU A 461 -18.49 28.74 -28.94
C LEU A 461 -17.71 29.98 -28.49
N LEU A 462 -16.93 30.59 -29.39
CA LEU A 462 -16.15 31.78 -29.09
C LEU A 462 -17.04 32.99 -28.79
N ASP A 463 -18.15 33.16 -29.51
CA ASP A 463 -19.09 34.24 -29.27
C ASP A 463 -19.86 34.08 -27.96
N ASP A 464 -20.26 32.86 -27.59
CA ASP A 464 -20.83 32.57 -26.26
C ASP A 464 -19.83 32.82 -25.13
N VAL A 465 -18.55 32.46 -25.30
CA VAL A 465 -17.46 32.76 -24.34
C VAL A 465 -17.25 34.26 -24.22
N LYS A 466 -17.15 34.98 -25.35
CA LYS A 466 -17.05 36.46 -25.40
C LYS A 466 -18.26 37.11 -24.73
N ALA A 467 -19.48 36.64 -24.99
CA ALA A 467 -20.72 37.18 -24.43
C ALA A 467 -20.81 36.97 -22.91
N TYR A 468 -20.48 35.76 -22.43
CA TYR A 468 -20.45 35.45 -20.99
C TYR A 468 -19.44 36.33 -20.25
N LEU A 469 -18.23 36.51 -20.79
CA LEU A 469 -17.24 37.39 -20.17
C LEU A 469 -17.62 38.89 -20.24
N LYS A 470 -18.26 39.32 -21.34
CA LYS A 470 -18.82 40.67 -21.49
C LYS A 470 -19.97 40.96 -20.53
N SER A 471 -20.70 39.94 -20.05
CA SER A 471 -21.76 40.11 -19.05
C SER A 471 -21.22 40.41 -17.64
N ASN A 472 -19.89 40.55 -17.47
CA ASN A 472 -19.19 40.88 -16.23
C ASN A 472 -19.68 40.06 -15.00
N PRO A 473 -19.59 38.72 -15.06
CA PRO A 473 -20.10 37.85 -14.01
C PRO A 473 -19.31 38.05 -12.71
N GLY A 474 -20.03 38.23 -11.58
CA GLY A 474 -19.41 38.47 -10.27
C GLY A 474 -18.45 37.37 -9.81
N ARG A 475 -18.61 36.14 -10.32
CA ARG A 475 -17.62 35.07 -10.28
C ARG A 475 -17.56 34.39 -11.64
N VAL A 476 -16.35 34.26 -12.20
CA VAL A 476 -16.12 33.52 -13.44
C VAL A 476 -16.29 32.01 -13.19
N ASP A 477 -17.16 31.40 -13.97
CA ASP A 477 -17.33 29.95 -14.09
C ASP A 477 -16.33 29.44 -15.12
N TRP A 478 -15.28 28.76 -14.64
CA TRP A 478 -14.19 28.25 -15.49
C TRP A 478 -14.68 27.32 -16.59
N ASN A 479 -15.73 26.51 -16.32
CA ASN A 479 -16.29 25.63 -17.34
C ASN A 479 -16.77 26.44 -18.55
N LYS A 480 -17.39 27.62 -18.32
CA LYS A 480 -17.94 28.50 -19.37
C LYS A 480 -16.91 29.16 -20.28
N ILE A 481 -15.63 29.16 -19.91
CA ILE A 481 -14.56 29.82 -20.67
C ILE A 481 -13.46 28.86 -21.16
N GLN A 482 -13.50 27.60 -20.73
CA GLN A 482 -12.54 26.58 -21.14
C GLN A 482 -12.92 26.01 -22.53
N ILE A 483 -12.21 26.47 -23.56
CA ILE A 483 -12.45 26.14 -24.98
C ILE A 483 -11.84 24.78 -25.33
N ASP A 484 -10.67 24.47 -24.75
CA ASP A 484 -9.94 23.21 -24.90
C ASP A 484 -10.73 21.97 -24.46
N ASN A 485 -11.68 22.13 -23.53
CA ASN A 485 -12.52 21.03 -23.03
C ASN A 485 -13.72 20.69 -23.92
N ILE A 486 -13.93 21.39 -25.05
CA ILE A 486 -15.14 21.26 -25.88
C ILE A 486 -15.44 19.80 -26.30
N GLY A 487 -14.42 19.01 -26.64
CA GLY A 487 -14.60 17.61 -27.02
C GLY A 487 -15.11 16.74 -25.88
N TYR A 488 -14.64 16.98 -24.66
CA TYR A 488 -15.07 16.25 -23.46
C TYR A 488 -16.52 16.56 -23.08
N ASP A 489 -16.90 17.84 -23.17
CA ASP A 489 -18.26 18.28 -22.87
C ASP A 489 -19.29 17.66 -23.84
N LEU A 490 -18.99 17.68 -25.14
CA LEU A 490 -19.84 17.09 -26.19
C LEU A 490 -20.00 15.57 -26.03
N VAL A 491 -18.93 14.85 -25.68
CA VAL A 491 -19.01 13.40 -25.41
C VAL A 491 -19.87 13.07 -24.19
N ARG A 492 -20.05 14.02 -23.27
CA ARG A 492 -20.93 13.90 -22.09
C ARG A 492 -22.37 14.36 -22.35
N GLY A 493 -22.76 14.62 -23.60
CA GLY A 493 -24.08 15.14 -23.95
C GLY A 493 -24.31 16.59 -23.50
N GLN A 494 -23.24 17.31 -23.16
CA GLN A 494 -23.30 18.72 -22.78
C GLN A 494 -22.98 19.59 -23.99
N ARG A 495 -23.53 20.81 -24.02
CA ARG A 495 -23.18 21.83 -25.02
C ARG A 495 -23.42 21.44 -26.50
N GLU A 496 -24.36 20.53 -26.75
CA GLU A 496 -24.71 20.03 -28.09
C GLU A 496 -25.00 21.12 -29.13
N LYS A 497 -25.36 22.35 -28.70
CA LYS A 497 -25.48 23.52 -29.59
C LYS A 497 -24.21 23.82 -30.41
N TYR A 498 -23.03 23.43 -29.94
CA TYR A 498 -21.76 23.58 -30.66
C TYR A 498 -21.45 22.43 -31.62
N ARG A 499 -22.23 21.33 -31.59
CA ARG A 499 -22.16 20.27 -32.62
C ARG A 499 -22.80 20.80 -33.90
N GLY A 500 -22.06 20.66 -35.00
CA GLY A 500 -22.50 20.97 -36.36
C GLY A 500 -23.03 19.74 -37.08
N GLU A 501 -23.07 19.83 -38.41
CA GLU A 501 -23.55 18.76 -39.26
C GLU A 501 -22.56 17.59 -39.30
N GLN A 502 -23.06 16.38 -39.59
CA GLN A 502 -22.22 15.22 -39.86
C GLN A 502 -21.61 15.37 -41.25
N VAL A 503 -20.33 15.75 -41.31
CA VAL A 503 -19.63 16.04 -42.58
C VAL A 503 -19.03 14.80 -43.24
N ALA A 504 -18.82 13.72 -42.49
CA ALA A 504 -18.34 12.46 -43.05
C ALA A 504 -18.71 11.25 -42.17
N LYS A 505 -18.86 10.09 -42.80
CA LYS A 505 -18.92 8.77 -42.15
C LYS A 505 -18.29 7.73 -43.09
N TRP A 506 -17.43 6.87 -42.57
CA TRP A 506 -16.81 5.79 -43.34
C TRP A 506 -16.43 4.61 -42.44
N ASP A 507 -16.41 3.42 -43.02
CA ASP A 507 -15.96 2.20 -42.34
C ASP A 507 -14.54 1.85 -42.78
N LEU A 508 -13.78 1.20 -41.90
CA LEU A 508 -12.43 0.72 -42.17
C LEU A 508 -12.30 -0.72 -41.63
N ALA A 509 -11.88 -1.63 -42.50
CA ALA A 509 -11.45 -2.96 -42.11
C ALA A 509 -10.08 -2.88 -41.41
N LEU A 510 -9.92 -3.66 -40.36
CA LEU A 510 -8.75 -3.70 -39.49
C LEU A 510 -8.19 -5.13 -39.43
N GLU A 511 -6.88 -5.21 -39.23
CA GLU A 511 -6.16 -6.47 -39.09
C GLU A 511 -5.50 -6.53 -37.71
N PRO A 512 -6.19 -7.00 -36.65
CA PRO A 512 -5.62 -7.04 -35.30
C PRO A 512 -4.40 -7.97 -35.24
N ARG A 513 -3.45 -7.65 -34.37
CA ARG A 513 -2.33 -8.56 -34.07
C ARG A 513 -2.82 -9.73 -33.21
N PRO A 514 -2.21 -10.92 -33.34
CA PRO A 514 -2.50 -12.04 -32.43
C PRO A 514 -2.13 -11.68 -30.98
N ASN A 515 -2.55 -12.53 -30.04
CA ASN A 515 -2.20 -12.45 -28.61
C ASN A 515 -2.53 -11.08 -27.97
N HIS A 516 -3.63 -10.45 -28.39
CA HIS A 516 -4.18 -9.21 -27.84
C HIS A 516 -3.26 -7.97 -27.89
N PHE A 517 -2.25 -7.99 -28.77
CA PHE A 517 -1.35 -6.83 -28.95
C PHE A 517 -2.03 -5.67 -29.68
N ASP A 518 -1.70 -4.45 -29.25
CA ASP A 518 -2.06 -3.24 -29.97
C ASP A 518 -1.35 -3.18 -31.34
N ARG A 519 -2.10 -2.88 -32.40
CA ARG A 519 -1.61 -2.41 -33.71
C ARG A 519 -1.91 -0.91 -33.82
N ARG A 520 -1.01 -0.16 -34.44
CA ARG A 520 -1.23 1.26 -34.80
C ARG A 520 -1.24 1.38 -36.33
N ILE A 521 -2.16 2.19 -36.85
CA ILE A 521 -2.25 2.58 -38.25
C ILE A 521 -2.47 4.09 -38.35
N THR A 522 -2.06 4.69 -39.46
CA THR A 522 -2.45 6.06 -39.82
C THR A 522 -3.65 5.99 -40.76
N VAL A 523 -4.75 6.65 -40.39
CA VAL A 523 -5.99 6.70 -41.16
C VAL A 523 -6.10 8.07 -41.82
N THR A 524 -6.19 8.09 -43.15
CA THR A 524 -6.53 9.29 -43.91
C THR A 524 -8.02 9.57 -43.77
N THR A 525 -8.36 10.79 -43.35
CA THR A 525 -9.76 11.23 -43.25
C THR A 525 -10.19 11.97 -44.53
N PRO A 526 -11.48 12.00 -44.87
CA PRO A 526 -12.01 12.84 -45.95
C PRO A 526 -12.07 14.34 -45.59
N LEU A 527 -11.52 14.74 -44.44
CA LEU A 527 -11.60 16.12 -43.93
C LEU A 527 -10.53 16.99 -44.61
N GLN A 528 -10.99 17.82 -45.55
CA GLN A 528 -10.18 18.71 -46.38
C GLN A 528 -10.31 20.19 -46.05
N LYS A 529 -11.48 20.60 -45.51
CA LYS A 529 -11.77 21.99 -45.16
C LYS A 529 -11.08 22.36 -43.84
N ALA A 530 -10.74 23.63 -43.68
CA ALA A 530 -10.34 24.18 -42.38
C ALA A 530 -11.55 24.19 -41.44
N GLY A 531 -11.30 23.94 -40.15
CA GLY A 531 -12.31 23.80 -39.12
C GLY A 531 -11.84 22.90 -37.96
N ALA A 532 -12.68 22.81 -36.93
CA ALA A 532 -12.51 21.80 -35.89
C ALA A 532 -13.59 20.74 -36.07
N TYR A 533 -13.20 19.47 -35.93
CA TYR A 533 -14.09 18.33 -36.11
C TYR A 533 -14.08 17.45 -34.87
N LEU A 534 -15.26 17.11 -34.34
CA LEU A 534 -15.39 15.99 -33.42
C LEU A 534 -15.38 14.72 -34.27
N LEU A 535 -14.34 13.90 -34.10
CA LEU A 535 -14.21 12.62 -34.78
C LEU A 535 -14.47 11.50 -33.77
N GLU A 536 -15.51 10.71 -34.02
CA GLU A 536 -15.81 9.45 -33.33
C GLU A 536 -15.19 8.28 -34.09
N SER A 537 -14.71 7.31 -33.33
CA SER A 537 -14.46 5.93 -33.77
C SER A 537 -15.32 4.99 -32.95
N LYS A 538 -16.02 4.08 -33.61
CA LYS A 538 -16.81 3.03 -32.97
C LYS A 538 -16.33 1.67 -33.47
N MET A 539 -15.72 0.89 -32.57
CA MET A 539 -15.31 -0.48 -32.87
C MET A 539 -16.55 -1.37 -33.02
N ALA A 540 -16.52 -2.32 -33.95
CA ALA A 540 -17.48 -3.42 -33.98
C ALA A 540 -17.37 -4.22 -32.67
N ASP A 541 -18.51 -4.44 -31.99
CA ASP A 541 -18.63 -5.10 -30.69
C ASP A 541 -17.60 -4.66 -29.63
N GLY A 542 -17.23 -3.37 -29.67
CA GLY A 542 -16.18 -2.80 -28.85
C GLY A 542 -16.50 -1.41 -28.30
N ASN A 543 -15.46 -0.68 -27.91
CA ASN A 543 -15.63 0.67 -27.37
C ASN A 543 -15.84 1.74 -28.44
N THR A 544 -16.36 2.89 -28.00
CA THR A 544 -16.30 4.16 -28.74
C THR A 544 -15.12 5.00 -28.21
N SER A 545 -14.48 5.77 -29.09
CA SER A 545 -13.44 6.75 -28.73
C SER A 545 -13.59 8.02 -29.56
N PHE A 546 -13.11 9.15 -29.05
CA PHE A 546 -13.30 10.48 -29.64
C PHE A 546 -12.01 11.30 -29.65
N ILE A 547 -11.86 12.17 -30.63
CA ILE A 547 -10.81 13.22 -30.68
C ILE A 547 -11.39 14.49 -31.30
N VAL A 548 -10.87 15.66 -30.90
CA VAL A 548 -11.08 16.91 -31.64
C VAL A 548 -9.93 17.07 -32.62
N LEU A 549 -10.22 16.98 -33.92
CA LEU A 549 -9.26 17.16 -34.99
C LEU A 549 -9.31 18.60 -35.49
N TRP A 550 -8.20 19.33 -35.37
CA TRP A 550 -8.05 20.69 -35.87
C TRP A 550 -7.40 20.68 -37.25
N VAL A 551 -8.10 21.22 -38.24
CA VAL A 551 -7.61 21.43 -39.60
C VAL A 551 -7.55 22.94 -39.84
N ALA A 552 -6.41 23.47 -40.25
CA ALA A 552 -6.18 24.91 -40.40
C ALA A 552 -5.73 25.27 -41.81
N ASP A 553 -6.31 26.34 -42.36
CA ASP A 553 -5.81 27.04 -43.54
C ASP A 553 -4.81 28.15 -43.15
N THR A 554 -4.85 28.60 -41.90
CA THR A 554 -4.11 29.75 -41.40
C THR A 554 -3.43 29.46 -40.06
N ALA A 555 -2.23 30.01 -39.86
CA ALA A 555 -1.44 29.85 -38.65
C ALA A 555 -0.99 31.22 -38.11
N ILE A 556 -1.01 31.38 -36.78
CA ILE A 556 -0.56 32.60 -36.10
C ILE A 556 0.72 32.30 -35.31
N VAL A 557 1.82 32.94 -35.69
CA VAL A 557 3.08 32.92 -34.93
C VAL A 557 3.13 34.17 -34.05
N LYS A 558 3.32 33.97 -32.74
CA LYS A 558 3.45 35.03 -31.74
C LYS A 558 4.83 35.00 -31.11
N LYS A 559 5.57 36.11 -31.21
CA LYS A 559 6.88 36.28 -30.58
C LYS A 559 6.85 37.46 -29.61
N PRO A 560 7.13 37.26 -28.31
CA PRO A 560 7.27 38.36 -27.37
C PRO A 560 8.55 39.16 -27.65
N LEU A 561 8.44 40.48 -27.51
CA LEU A 561 9.53 41.45 -27.52
C LEU A 561 9.47 42.26 -26.20
N SER A 562 10.49 43.08 -25.91
CA SER A 562 10.66 43.76 -24.61
C SER A 562 9.44 44.57 -24.15
N ASP A 563 8.80 45.31 -25.07
CA ASP A 563 7.62 46.16 -24.84
C ASP A 563 6.43 45.80 -25.74
N ARG A 564 6.56 44.79 -26.61
CA ARG A 564 5.67 44.52 -27.75
C ARG A 564 5.43 43.03 -27.98
N GLN A 565 4.48 42.72 -28.85
CA GLN A 565 4.28 41.38 -29.41
C GLN A 565 4.42 41.49 -30.93
N TRP A 566 5.28 40.67 -31.52
CA TRP A 566 5.28 40.48 -32.97
C TRP A 566 4.33 39.33 -33.31
N ILE A 567 3.44 39.58 -34.27
CA ILE A 567 2.40 38.67 -34.71
C ILE A 567 2.55 38.52 -36.23
N TYR A 568 2.68 37.27 -36.68
CA TYR A 568 2.76 36.92 -38.09
C TYR A 568 1.63 35.94 -38.40
N VAL A 569 0.83 36.24 -39.41
CA VAL A 569 -0.27 35.38 -39.89
C VAL A 569 0.16 34.80 -41.22
N ALA A 570 0.18 33.46 -41.28
CA ALA A 570 0.65 32.69 -42.42
C ALA A 570 -0.46 31.78 -42.96
N ASP A 571 -0.40 31.46 -44.25
CA ASP A 571 -1.05 30.29 -44.81
C ASP A 571 -0.42 29.04 -44.18
N ALA A 572 -1.23 28.12 -43.66
CA ALA A 572 -0.78 26.95 -42.93
C ALA A 572 -0.20 25.85 -43.85
N VAL A 573 -0.40 25.95 -45.16
CA VAL A 573 0.03 24.97 -46.17
C VAL A 573 1.38 25.35 -46.78
N SER A 574 1.60 26.63 -47.07
CA SER A 574 2.82 27.18 -47.70
C SER A 574 3.75 27.95 -46.75
N GLY A 575 3.20 28.55 -45.69
CA GLY A 575 3.93 29.47 -44.80
C GLY A 575 3.96 30.93 -45.28
N ASP A 576 3.38 31.23 -46.45
CA ASP A 576 3.33 32.57 -47.03
C ASP A 576 2.49 33.53 -46.16
N PRO A 577 2.81 34.83 -46.14
CA PRO A 577 2.07 35.80 -45.33
C PRO A 577 0.64 35.99 -45.85
N VAL A 578 -0.34 36.04 -44.95
CA VAL A 578 -1.74 36.39 -45.29
C VAL A 578 -1.90 37.92 -45.22
N PRO A 579 -1.93 38.65 -46.35
CA PRO A 579 -1.99 40.10 -46.32
C PRO A 579 -3.34 40.59 -45.79
N LYS A 580 -3.32 41.61 -44.94
CA LYS A 580 -4.52 42.27 -44.37
C LYS A 580 -5.44 41.33 -43.58
N ALA A 581 -4.92 40.23 -43.03
CA ALA A 581 -5.67 39.36 -42.13
C ALA A 581 -6.27 40.14 -40.94
N ASN A 582 -7.55 39.93 -40.64
CA ASN A 582 -8.17 40.46 -39.43
C ASN A 582 -7.72 39.64 -38.22
N VAL A 583 -7.22 40.29 -37.16
CA VAL A 583 -6.74 39.61 -35.95
C VAL A 583 -7.42 40.22 -34.72
N GLU A 584 -8.31 39.47 -34.10
CA GLU A 584 -8.99 39.86 -32.86
C GLU A 584 -8.18 39.47 -31.63
N PHE A 585 -7.79 40.46 -30.82
CA PHE A 585 -7.21 40.22 -29.50
C PHE A 585 -8.30 40.35 -28.43
N PHE A 586 -8.76 39.22 -27.90
CA PHE A 586 -9.70 39.18 -26.79
C PHE A 586 -8.98 38.75 -25.50
N GLY A 587 -9.25 39.46 -24.40
CA GLY A 587 -8.65 39.20 -23.10
C GLY A 587 -9.55 39.69 -21.97
N TRP A 588 -9.44 39.03 -20.82
CA TRP A 588 -10.21 39.33 -19.62
C TRP A 588 -9.28 39.32 -18.40
N ARG A 589 -9.74 39.88 -17.27
CA ARG A 589 -9.01 39.84 -16.00
C ARG A 589 -10.00 39.75 -14.84
N GLN A 590 -9.69 38.93 -13.85
CA GLN A 590 -10.37 38.97 -12.56
C GLN A 590 -9.61 39.91 -11.61
N ARG A 591 -10.34 40.65 -10.78
CA ARG A 591 -9.80 41.44 -9.68
C ARG A 591 -10.58 41.11 -8.41
N HIS A 592 -9.89 40.91 -7.30
CA HIS A 592 -10.55 40.89 -6.00
C HIS A 592 -10.96 42.34 -5.68
N VAL A 593 -12.24 42.58 -5.45
CA VAL A 593 -12.74 43.85 -4.96
C VAL A 593 -12.99 43.65 -3.47
N SER A 594 -12.16 44.27 -2.64
CA SER A 594 -12.43 44.38 -1.20
C SER A 594 -13.68 45.25 -1.03
N GLY A 595 -14.70 44.71 -0.36
CA GLY A 595 -15.87 45.46 0.12
C GLY A 595 -15.59 46.08 1.48
#